data_AF-A0A7K3H0S6-F1
#
_entry.id   AF-A0A7K3H0S6-F1
#
_cell.length_a   1.000
_cell.length_b   1.000
_cell.length_c   1.000
_cell.angle_alpha   90.00
_cell.angle_beta   90.00
_cell.angle_gamma   90.00
#
_symmetry.space_group_name_H-M   'P 1'
#
loop_
_entity.id
_entity.type
_entity.pdbx_description
1 polymer ?
#
loop_
_entity_poly.entity_id
_entity_poly.type
_entity_poly.pdbx_seq_one_letter_code
_entity_poly.pdbx_strand_id
1 'polypeptide(L)'
;MAADETSIKVSAAARDRLAQLAAEHGTTIRSLVENLAQGTPTQAEYAERAELARAELISALGHAPSPEAEEKARGLLERLGGAHHGSQAAA
;
A
#
# COMPACT_ATOMS: atom_id res chain seq x y z
N MET A 1 -7.92 29.69 4.59
CA MET A 1 -7.94 28.81 3.41
C MET A 1 -8.69 27.55 3.82
N ALA A 2 -9.97 27.44 3.49
CA ALA A 2 -10.86 26.33 3.85
C ALA A 2 -11.14 25.40 2.65
N ALA A 3 -10.28 25.45 1.63
CA ALA A 3 -10.52 24.83 0.33
C ALA A 3 -10.14 23.35 0.25
N ASP A 4 -9.57 22.77 1.31
CA ASP A 4 -9.02 21.41 1.31
C ASP A 4 -9.77 20.44 2.23
N GLU A 5 -10.87 20.89 2.86
CA GLU A 5 -11.68 20.04 3.72
C GLU A 5 -12.82 19.41 2.92
N THR A 6 -12.74 18.10 2.72
CA THR A 6 -13.76 17.31 2.05
C THR A 6 -14.46 16.38 3.04
N SER A 7 -15.74 16.10 2.81
CA SER A 7 -16.55 15.22 3.65
C SER A 7 -16.73 13.87 2.97
N ILE A 8 -16.33 12.79 3.65
CA ILE A 8 -16.54 11.41 3.20
C ILE A 8 -17.71 10.81 3.99
N LYS A 9 -18.67 10.18 3.28
CA LYS A 9 -19.77 9.46 3.92
C LYS A 9 -19.31 8.04 4.26
N VAL A 10 -19.39 7.69 5.54
CA VAL A 10 -19.05 6.36 6.06
C VAL A 10 -20.14 5.89 7.03
N SER A 11 -20.19 4.59 7.32
CA SER A 11 -21.05 4.06 8.38
C SER A 11 -20.55 4.50 9.76
N ALA A 12 -21.46 4.55 10.74
CA ALA A 12 -21.08 4.84 12.13
C ALA A 12 -20.04 3.83 12.66
N ALA A 13 -20.24 2.54 12.35
CA ALA A 13 -19.30 1.49 12.71
C ALA A 13 -17.89 1.70 12.12
N ALA A 14 -17.79 2.15 10.87
CA ALA A 14 -16.49 2.45 10.25
C ALA A 14 -15.81 3.64 10.92
N ARG A 15 -16.55 4.73 11.22
CA ARG A 15 -16.04 5.88 11.97
C ARG A 15 -15.50 5.47 13.34
N ASP A 16 -16.26 4.66 14.08
CA ASP A 16 -15.90 4.27 15.45
C ASP A 16 -14.65 3.37 15.45
N ARG A 17 -14.54 2.47 14.48
CA ARG A 17 -13.32 1.68 14.27
C ARG A 17 -12.12 2.56 13.93
N LEU A 18 -12.27 3.54 13.04
CA LEU A 18 -11.20 4.49 12.70
C LEU A 18 -10.78 5.33 13.92
N ALA A 19 -11.72 5.71 14.78
CA ALA A 19 -11.43 6.44 16.02
C ALA A 19 -10.56 5.60 16.96
N GLN A 20 -10.88 4.31 17.12
CA GLN A 20 -10.08 3.39 17.91
C GLN A 20 -8.67 3.23 17.34
N LEU A 21 -8.53 2.97 16.03
CA LEU A 21 -7.23 2.84 15.37
C LEU A 21 -6.38 4.12 15.50
N ALA A 22 -7.00 5.29 15.35
CA ALA A 22 -6.32 6.56 15.50
C ALA A 22 -5.79 6.74 16.94
N ALA A 23 -6.58 6.37 17.95
CA ALA A 23 -6.16 6.43 19.36
C ALA A 23 -5.00 5.47 19.66
N GLU A 24 -5.06 4.24 19.14
CA GLU A 24 -3.97 3.25 19.27
C GLU A 24 -2.66 3.76 18.62
N HIS A 25 -2.76 4.46 17.50
CA HIS A 25 -1.63 5.04 16.78
C HIS A 25 -1.20 6.42 17.31
N GLY A 26 -1.83 6.95 18.37
CA GLY A 26 -1.55 8.28 18.90
C GLY A 26 -1.76 9.42 17.89
N THR A 27 -2.69 9.24 16.95
CA THR A 27 -2.95 10.15 15.83
C THR A 27 -4.43 10.55 15.75
N THR A 28 -4.79 11.31 14.71
CA THR A 28 -6.19 11.68 14.44
C THR A 28 -6.77 10.84 13.31
N ILE A 29 -8.10 10.69 13.26
CA ILE A 29 -8.78 10.00 12.14
C ILE A 29 -8.38 10.63 10.80
N ARG A 30 -8.27 11.96 10.74
CA ARG A 30 -7.82 12.69 9.55
C ARG A 30 -6.44 12.19 9.12
N SER A 31 -5.45 12.26 10.01
CA SER A 31 -4.07 11.87 9.71
C SER A 31 -3.97 10.38 9.35
N LEU A 32 -4.76 9.52 9.99
CA LEU A 32 -4.83 8.10 9.64
C LEU A 32 -5.32 7.88 8.20
N VAL A 33 -6.37 8.59 7.79
CA VAL A 33 -6.92 8.50 6.43
C VAL A 33 -5.99 9.10 5.40
N GLU A 34 -5.35 10.24 5.71
CA GLU A 34 -4.35 10.86 4.84
C GLU A 34 -3.14 9.93 4.63
N ASN A 35 -2.63 9.34 5.70
CA ASN A 35 -1.55 8.36 5.63
C ASN A 35 -1.94 7.12 4.82
N LEU A 36 -3.19 6.64 4.97
CA LEU A 36 -3.69 5.51 4.18
C LEU A 36 -3.71 5.85 2.68
N ALA A 37 -4.22 7.05 2.34
CA ALA A 37 -4.30 7.50 0.96
C ALA A 37 -2.93 7.70 0.32
N GLN A 38 -1.96 8.22 1.07
CA GLN A 38 -0.58 8.41 0.60
C GLN A 38 0.22 7.09 0.54
N GLY A 39 -0.03 6.19 1.49
CA GLY A 39 0.70 4.94 1.64
C GLY A 39 0.22 3.81 0.73
N THR A 40 -0.97 3.92 0.15
CA THR A 40 -1.57 2.88 -0.69
C THR A 40 -1.63 3.34 -2.15
N PRO A 41 -0.66 2.95 -2.99
CA PRO A 41 -0.72 3.26 -4.41
C PRO A 41 -1.97 2.65 -5.05
N THR A 42 -2.48 3.37 -6.04
CA THR A 42 -3.52 2.88 -6.94
C THR A 42 -2.97 1.81 -7.88
N GLN A 43 -3.86 1.05 -8.51
CA GLN A 43 -3.45 0.03 -9.48
C GLN A 43 -2.71 0.62 -10.69
N ALA A 44 -3.07 1.83 -11.11
CA ALA A 44 -2.39 2.53 -12.20
C ALA A 44 -0.94 2.88 -11.81
N GLU A 45 -0.74 3.42 -10.61
CA GLU A 45 0.60 3.73 -10.10
C GLU A 45 1.45 2.47 -9.90
N TYR A 46 0.83 1.36 -9.48
CA TYR A 46 1.52 0.06 -9.45
C TYR A 46 1.99 -0.38 -10.83
N ALA A 47 1.14 -0.24 -11.86
CA ALA A 47 1.50 -0.59 -13.23
C ALA A 47 2.64 0.28 -13.75
N GLU A 48 2.59 1.60 -13.51
CA GLU A 48 3.67 2.52 -13.87
C GLU A 48 4.99 2.14 -13.19
N ARG A 49 4.96 1.89 -11.88
CA ARG A 49 6.16 1.45 -11.13
C ARG A 49 6.71 0.12 -11.66
N ALA A 50 5.83 -0.80 -12.09
CA ALA A 50 6.27 -2.06 -12.68
C ALA A 50 6.99 -1.86 -14.02
N GLU A 51 6.52 -0.94 -14.86
CA GLU A 51 7.23 -0.61 -16.11
C GLU A 51 8.57 0.05 -15.85
N LEU A 52 8.64 0.99 -14.90
CA LEU A 52 9.92 1.60 -14.49
C LEU A 52 10.89 0.54 -13.97
N ALA A 53 10.43 -0.36 -13.12
CA ALA A 53 11.25 -1.45 -12.61
C ALA A 53 11.74 -2.38 -13.73
N ARG A 54 10.88 -2.70 -14.72
CA ARG A 54 11.30 -3.48 -15.90
C ARG A 54 12.38 -2.76 -16.71
N ALA A 55 12.23 -1.46 -16.93
CA ALA A 55 13.23 -0.66 -17.65
C ALA A 55 14.59 -0.67 -16.92
N GLU A 56 14.58 -0.48 -15.60
CA GLU A 56 15.79 -0.56 -14.78
C GLU A 56 16.42 -1.95 -14.80
N LEU A 57 15.61 -3.02 -14.74
CA LEU A 57 16.12 -4.39 -14.83
C LEU A 57 16.76 -4.68 -16.19
N ILE A 58 16.17 -4.19 -17.29
CA ILE A 58 16.78 -4.29 -18.63
C ILE A 58 18.11 -3.53 -18.66
N SER A 59 18.16 -2.33 -18.07
CA SER A 59 19.39 -1.53 -18.00
C SER A 59 20.49 -2.24 -17.21
N ALA A 60 20.15 -2.82 -16.05
CA ALA A 60 21.10 -3.44 -15.14
C ALA A 60 21.56 -4.84 -15.59
N LEU A 61 20.66 -5.64 -16.17
CA LEU A 61 20.91 -7.05 -16.52
C LEU A 61 21.15 -7.26 -18.02
N GLY A 62 20.88 -6.26 -18.85
CA GLY A 62 20.96 -6.34 -20.31
C GLY A 62 19.78 -7.04 -20.98
N HIS A 63 18.82 -7.58 -20.22
CA HIS A 63 17.60 -8.19 -20.74
C HIS A 63 16.45 -8.08 -19.73
N ALA A 64 15.22 -8.14 -20.24
CA ALA A 64 14.04 -8.21 -19.39
C ALA A 64 13.94 -9.60 -18.74
N PRO A 65 13.43 -9.71 -17.50
CA PRO A 65 12.99 -10.99 -16.95
C PRO A 65 11.89 -11.62 -17.81
N SER A 66 11.83 -12.95 -17.91
CA SER A 66 10.71 -13.61 -18.57
C SER A 66 9.43 -13.51 -17.72
N PRO A 67 8.24 -13.57 -18.33
CA PRO A 67 6.98 -13.58 -17.59
C PRO A 67 6.90 -14.70 -16.54
N GLU A 68 7.47 -15.88 -16.82
CA GLU A 68 7.48 -16.97 -15.84
C GLU A 68 8.43 -16.71 -14.66
N ALA A 69 9.53 -15.99 -14.89
CA ALA A 69 10.45 -15.59 -13.82
C ALA A 69 9.80 -14.52 -12.93
N GLU A 70 9.09 -13.55 -13.51
CA GLU A 70 8.34 -12.54 -12.77
C GLU A 70 7.25 -13.19 -11.90
N GLU A 71 6.50 -14.16 -12.45
CA GLU A 71 5.44 -14.84 -11.70
C GLU A 71 6.00 -15.67 -10.53
N LYS A 72 7.12 -16.38 -10.73
CA LYS A 72 7.81 -17.09 -9.64
C LYS A 72 8.31 -16.14 -8.56
N ALA A 73 8.84 -14.98 -8.94
CA ALA A 73 9.28 -13.96 -8.00
C ALA A 73 8.10 -13.39 -7.20
N ARG A 74 6.97 -13.11 -7.87
CA ARG A 74 5.73 -12.67 -7.22
C ARG A 74 5.25 -13.69 -6.19
N GLY A 75 5.12 -14.96 -6.57
CA GLY A 75 4.69 -16.02 -5.65
C GLY A 75 5.67 -16.28 -4.49
N LEU A 76 6.97 -15.99 -4.67
CA LEU A 76 7.92 -15.99 -3.55
C LEU A 76 7.68 -14.81 -2.61
N LEU A 77 7.54 -13.61 -3.15
CA LEU A 77 7.32 -12.38 -2.37
C LEU A 77 5.99 -12.42 -1.62
N GLU A 78 4.92 -12.96 -2.20
CA GLU A 78 3.63 -13.14 -1.52
C GLU A 78 3.75 -14.06 -0.31
N ARG A 79 4.50 -15.16 -0.44
CA ARG A 79 4.77 -16.06 0.69
C ARG A 79 5.58 -15.38 1.80
N LEU A 80 6.57 -14.57 1.42
CA LEU A 80 7.38 -13.80 2.38
C LEU A 80 6.57 -12.66 3.04
N GLY A 81 5.74 -11.97 2.26
CA GLY A 81 4.89 -10.87 2.73
C GLY A 81 3.74 -11.33 3.62
N GLY A 82 3.15 -12.49 3.33
CA GLY A 82 2.16 -13.14 4.20
C GLY A 82 2.71 -13.47 5.58
N ALA A 83 4.01 -13.80 5.68
CA ALA A 83 4.68 -13.99 6.96
C ALA A 83 4.88 -12.67 7.73
N HIS A 84 5.05 -11.54 7.03
CA HIS A 84 5.22 -10.22 7.65
C HIS A 84 3.91 -9.62 8.20
N HIS A 85 2.77 -9.79 7.51
CA HIS A 85 1.47 -9.27 7.98
C HIS A 85 0.96 -9.99 9.25
N GLY A 86 1.34 -11.26 9.47
CA GLY A 86 1.06 -11.98 10.72
C GLY A 86 1.87 -11.50 11.92
N SER A 87 3.01 -10.85 11.70
CA SER A 87 3.90 -10.36 12.78
C SER A 87 3.53 -8.96 13.31
N GLN A 88 2.89 -8.11 12.50
CA GLN A 88 2.42 -6.78 12.95
C GLN A 88 1.11 -6.82 13.74
N ALA A 89 0.38 -7.94 13.76
CA ALA A 89 -0.82 -8.13 14.59
C ALA A 89 -0.48 -8.58 16.04
N ALA A 90 0.80 -8.77 16.36
CA ALA A 90 1.30 -9.19 17.66
C ALA A 90 2.40 -8.25 18.15
N ALA A 91 2.07 -6.99 18.38
CA ALA A 91 2.89 -6.03 19.13
C ALA A 91 1.99 -5.02 19.85
#